data_AF-A0A529KYT2-F1
#
_entry.id   AF-A0A529KYT2-F1
#
_cell.length_a   1.000
_cell.length_b   1.000
_cell.length_c   1.000
_cell.angle_alpha   90.00
_cell.angle_beta   90.00
_cell.angle_gamma   90.00
#
_symmetry.space_group_name_H-M   'P 1'
#
loop_
_entity.id
_entity.type
_entity.pdbx_description
1 polymer ?
#
loop_
_entity_poly.entity_id
_entity_poly.type
_entity_poly.pdbx_seq_one_letter_code
_entity_poly.pdbx_strand_id
1 'polypeptide(L)'
;MRALTQATYIVSTSALLSFGALYTASANEELAKMAKNPKDWVMQTGDYANTRYSPLKQITKENVKNLQVKWTFSTGVLRGHEGGPLIVGDVMYVHAPFPNTVYALDLNKDGKILSK
;
A
#
# COMPACT_ATOMS: atom_id res chain seq x y z
N MET A 1 55.08 -30.17 39.54
CA MET A 1 55.47 -30.58 38.18
C MET A 1 54.67 -29.75 37.18
N ARG A 2 55.37 -29.02 36.30
CA ARG A 2 54.81 -28.24 35.20
C ARG A 2 54.47 -29.18 34.05
N ALA A 3 53.22 -29.17 33.61
CA ALA A 3 52.71 -29.59 32.28
C ALA A 3 51.18 -29.40 32.35
N LEU A 4 50.65 -28.18 32.31
CA LEU A 4 50.41 -27.40 31.08
C LEU A 4 49.85 -28.25 29.93
N THR A 5 48.61 -27.94 29.59
CA THR A 5 48.08 -27.81 28.22
C THR A 5 48.12 -29.05 27.34
N GLN A 6 46.99 -29.75 27.25
CA GLN A 6 46.46 -30.37 26.02
C GLN A 6 45.32 -31.34 26.37
N ALA A 7 44.08 -30.87 26.51
CA ALA A 7 42.87 -31.69 26.36
C ALA A 7 41.55 -30.88 26.47
N THR A 8 41.50 -29.64 25.98
CA THR A 8 40.26 -28.82 26.05
C THR A 8 39.85 -28.29 24.68
N TYR A 9 39.96 -29.12 23.64
CA TYR A 9 39.65 -28.71 22.26
C TYR A 9 38.62 -29.57 21.53
N ILE A 10 37.81 -30.38 22.21
CA ILE A 10 36.84 -31.26 21.50
C ILE A 10 35.38 -30.98 21.87
N VAL A 11 35.08 -30.04 22.78
CA VAL A 11 33.68 -29.66 23.08
C VAL A 11 33.48 -28.14 23.03
N SER A 12 34.05 -27.50 22.01
CA SER A 12 33.81 -26.08 21.69
C SER A 12 33.33 -25.88 20.25
N THR A 13 32.77 -26.92 19.63
CA THR A 13 31.94 -26.81 18.42
C THR A 13 30.45 -26.88 18.75
N SER A 14 30.08 -26.45 19.96
CA SER A 14 28.71 -26.12 20.28
C SER A 14 28.48 -24.65 19.92
N ALA A 15 27.59 -24.43 18.94
CA ALA A 15 26.82 -23.19 18.79
C ALA A 15 27.51 -21.91 18.26
N LEU A 16 28.15 -21.96 17.09
CA LEU A 16 28.57 -20.73 16.38
C LEU A 16 28.20 -20.64 14.89
N LEU A 17 27.12 -21.31 14.45
CA LEU A 17 26.46 -20.98 13.17
C LEU A 17 24.93 -20.94 13.28
N SER A 18 24.41 -20.68 14.48
CA SER A 18 23.02 -20.26 14.66
C SER A 18 22.96 -18.74 14.59
N PHE A 19 22.40 -18.22 13.49
CA PHE A 19 21.82 -16.88 13.26
C PHE A 19 22.18 -16.37 11.85
N GLY A 20 21.87 -17.17 10.83
CA GLY A 20 21.33 -16.55 9.64
C GLY A 20 20.02 -15.90 10.09
N ALA A 21 20.00 -14.58 10.25
CA ALA A 21 18.77 -13.85 10.55
C ALA A 21 17.76 -14.22 9.45
N LEU A 22 16.78 -15.05 9.82
CA LEU A 22 15.55 -15.20 9.05
C LEU A 22 14.87 -13.84 9.14
N TYR A 23 15.19 -12.95 8.21
CA TYR A 23 14.37 -11.79 7.95
C TYR A 23 13.04 -12.32 7.41
N THR A 24 12.09 -12.58 8.29
CA THR A 24 10.71 -12.75 7.88
C THR A 24 10.27 -11.40 7.34
N ALA A 25 10.08 -11.32 6.02
CA ALA A 25 9.45 -10.16 5.44
C ALA A 25 8.03 -10.06 6.03
N SER A 26 7.81 -9.14 6.96
CA SER A 26 6.48 -8.85 7.45
C SER A 26 5.75 -8.02 6.40
N ALA A 27 4.46 -8.32 6.17
CA ALA A 27 3.60 -7.40 5.44
C ALA A 27 3.59 -6.05 6.19
N ASN A 28 3.54 -4.93 5.45
CA ASN A 28 3.48 -3.62 6.07
C ASN A 28 2.22 -3.51 6.95
N GLU A 29 2.38 -3.65 8.27
CA GLU A 29 1.28 -3.64 9.24
C GLU A 29 0.48 -2.34 9.18
N GLU A 30 1.14 -1.22 8.86
CA GLU A 30 0.50 0.07 8.69
C GLU A 30 -0.45 0.05 7.50
N LEU A 31 -0.01 -0.47 6.34
CA LEU A 31 -0.86 -0.58 5.15
C LEU A 31 -2.05 -1.53 5.41
N ALA A 32 -1.81 -2.66 6.08
CA ALA A 32 -2.87 -3.59 6.47
C ALA A 32 -3.90 -2.93 7.43
N LYS A 33 -3.44 -2.05 8.32
CA LYS A 33 -4.31 -1.26 9.20
C LYS A 33 -5.11 -0.22 8.42
N MET A 34 -4.47 0.52 7.52
CA MET A 34 -5.13 1.53 6.69
C MET A 34 -6.19 0.90 5.78
N ALA A 35 -5.92 -0.28 5.20
CA ALA A 35 -6.86 -1.01 4.35
C ALA A 35 -8.17 -1.42 5.07
N LYS A 36 -8.18 -1.45 6.40
CA LYS A 36 -9.39 -1.72 7.19
C LYS A 36 -10.32 -0.50 7.28
N ASN A 37 -9.83 0.71 6.97
CA ASN A 37 -10.67 1.89 6.90
C ASN A 37 -11.41 1.92 5.55
N PRO A 38 -12.74 1.72 5.52
CA PRO A 38 -13.49 1.65 4.27
C PRO A 38 -13.60 2.99 3.53
N LYS A 39 -13.17 4.10 4.15
CA LYS A 39 -13.08 5.42 3.50
C LYS A 39 -11.83 5.55 2.63
N ASP A 40 -10.80 4.75 2.90
CA ASP A 40 -9.54 4.80 2.16
C ASP A 40 -9.49 3.71 1.10
N TRP A 41 -8.71 3.95 0.03
CA TRP A 41 -8.36 2.96 -0.99
C TRP A 41 -6.85 3.02 -1.20
N VAL A 42 -6.13 2.37 -0.29
CA VAL A 42 -4.69 2.58 -0.06
C VAL A 42 -3.78 1.69 -0.90
N MET A 43 -4.37 0.74 -1.62
CA MET A 43 -3.67 -0.17 -2.53
C MET A 43 -4.52 -0.43 -3.77
N GLN A 44 -3.86 -0.75 -4.88
CA GLN A 44 -4.50 -0.85 -6.20
C GLN A 44 -5.72 -1.79 -6.25
N THR A 45 -5.73 -2.81 -5.39
CA THR A 45 -6.71 -3.89 -5.39
C THR A 45 -7.66 -3.86 -4.18
N GLY A 46 -7.61 -2.79 -3.38
CA GLY A 46 -8.40 -2.62 -2.15
C GLY A 46 -7.84 -3.40 -0.95
N ASP A 47 -7.52 -4.67 -1.14
CA ASP A 47 -6.91 -5.53 -0.12
C ASP A 47 -5.80 -6.43 -0.69
N TYR A 48 -5.03 -7.05 0.21
CA TYR A 48 -3.96 -8.00 -0.14
C TYR A 48 -4.49 -9.30 -0.77
N ALA A 49 -5.74 -9.66 -0.52
CA ALA A 49 -6.40 -10.81 -1.15
C ALA A 49 -6.85 -10.51 -2.59
N ASN A 50 -6.67 -9.27 -3.05
CA ASN A 50 -6.98 -8.80 -4.38
C ASN A 50 -8.48 -8.93 -4.75
N THR A 51 -9.37 -8.75 -3.77
CA THR A 51 -10.82 -8.96 -3.98
C THR A 51 -11.50 -7.80 -4.71
N ARG A 52 -10.92 -6.60 -4.64
CA ARG A 52 -11.52 -5.33 -5.14
C ARG A 52 -12.91 -5.05 -4.55
N TYR A 53 -13.17 -5.51 -3.34
CA TYR A 53 -14.46 -5.32 -2.66
C TYR A 53 -14.45 -4.08 -1.75
N SER A 54 -15.51 -3.27 -1.82
CA SER A 54 -15.78 -2.20 -0.85
C SER A 54 -16.94 -2.59 0.07
N PRO A 55 -16.79 -2.48 1.40
CA PRO A 55 -17.90 -2.73 2.33
C PRO A 55 -18.85 -1.52 2.47
N LEU A 56 -18.61 -0.41 1.76
CA LEU A 56 -19.48 0.76 1.75
C LEU A 56 -20.83 0.42 1.10
N LYS A 57 -21.90 0.94 1.68
CA LYS A 57 -23.30 0.61 1.33
C LYS A 57 -24.20 1.84 1.23
N GLN A 58 -23.61 3.02 1.05
CA GLN A 58 -24.34 4.26 0.79
C GLN A 58 -25.01 4.24 -0.58
N ILE A 59 -24.31 3.71 -1.61
CA ILE A 59 -24.85 3.50 -2.95
C ILE A 59 -25.33 2.05 -3.03
N THR A 60 -26.59 1.86 -3.40
CA THR A 60 -27.26 0.55 -3.45
C THR A 60 -28.02 0.39 -4.77
N LYS A 61 -28.57 -0.80 -5.03
CA LYS A 61 -29.35 -1.09 -6.25
C LYS A 61 -30.58 -0.18 -6.37
N GLU A 62 -31.13 0.24 -5.24
CA GLU A 62 -32.36 1.03 -5.15
C GLU A 62 -32.12 2.51 -5.46
N ASN A 63 -30.92 3.03 -5.15
CA ASN A 63 -30.60 4.46 -5.26
C ASN A 63 -29.55 4.81 -6.33
N VAL A 64 -28.86 3.83 -6.94
CA VAL A 64 -27.82 4.06 -7.97
C VAL A 64 -28.33 4.88 -9.17
N LYS A 65 -29.63 4.79 -9.46
CA LYS A 65 -30.31 5.61 -10.49
C LYS A 65 -30.23 7.12 -10.26
N ASN A 66 -29.94 7.55 -9.04
CA ASN A 66 -29.83 8.97 -8.66
C ASN A 66 -28.38 9.47 -8.67
N LEU A 67 -27.41 8.62 -9.03
CA LEU A 67 -25.99 8.99 -8.99
C LEU A 67 -25.69 10.08 -10.04
N GLN A 68 -24.93 11.09 -9.65
CA GLN A 68 -24.54 12.21 -10.51
C GLN A 68 -23.04 12.47 -10.38
N VAL A 69 -22.45 13.06 -11.43
CA VAL A 69 -21.06 13.52 -11.41
C VAL A 69 -20.94 14.66 -10.41
N LYS A 70 -20.04 14.52 -9.43
CA LYS A 70 -19.74 15.59 -8.46
C LYS A 70 -18.74 16.60 -9.03
N TRP A 71 -17.68 16.11 -9.67
CA TRP A 71 -16.64 16.93 -10.33
C TRP A 71 -15.88 16.08 -11.34
N THR A 72 -15.12 16.73 -12.22
CA THR A 72 -14.23 16.09 -13.21
C THR A 72 -12.85 16.72 -13.16
N PHE A 73 -11.82 15.95 -13.54
CA PHE A 73 -10.44 16.41 -13.60
C PHE A 73 -9.79 15.92 -14.90
N SER A 74 -9.11 16.83 -15.60
CA SER A 74 -8.35 16.50 -16.81
C SER A 74 -6.89 16.26 -16.45
N THR A 75 -6.34 15.11 -16.84
CA THR A 75 -4.91 14.80 -16.70
C THR A 75 -4.03 15.58 -17.67
N GLY A 76 -4.63 16.25 -18.67
CA GLY A 76 -3.93 17.06 -19.67
C GLY A 76 -3.08 16.27 -20.65
N VAL A 77 -3.19 14.93 -20.68
CA VAL A 77 -2.45 14.05 -21.59
C VAL A 77 -3.39 13.06 -22.26
N LEU A 78 -2.95 12.55 -23.41
CA LEU A 78 -3.70 11.58 -24.22
C LEU A 78 -3.17 10.16 -24.03
N ARG A 79 -3.77 9.20 -24.74
CA ARG A 79 -3.47 7.74 -24.73
C ARG A 79 -4.08 7.01 -23.52
N GLY A 80 -3.77 5.71 -23.41
CA GLY A 80 -4.45 4.79 -22.50
C GLY A 80 -4.17 5.09 -21.04
N HIS A 81 -5.23 5.44 -20.29
CA HIS A 81 -5.20 5.60 -18.83
C HIS A 81 -5.58 4.26 -18.20
N GLU A 82 -4.61 3.61 -17.55
CA GLU A 82 -4.81 2.33 -16.87
C GLU A 82 -4.74 2.50 -15.34
N GLY A 83 -4.98 1.42 -14.62
CA GLY A 83 -4.99 1.42 -13.16
C GLY A 83 -6.18 2.18 -12.57
N GLY A 84 -5.98 2.81 -11.42
CA GLY A 84 -7.03 3.50 -10.68
C GLY A 84 -6.45 4.47 -9.64
N PRO A 85 -7.29 5.32 -9.03
CA PRO A 85 -6.85 6.25 -8.00
C PRO A 85 -6.50 5.52 -6.69
N LEU A 86 -5.59 6.11 -5.91
CA LEU A 86 -5.44 5.81 -4.49
C LEU A 86 -6.08 6.92 -3.66
N ILE A 87 -6.76 6.55 -2.58
CA ILE A 87 -7.37 7.49 -1.64
C ILE A 87 -6.75 7.23 -0.27
N VAL A 88 -6.11 8.25 0.30
CA VAL A 88 -5.50 8.17 1.63
C VAL A 88 -5.94 9.41 2.42
N GLY A 89 -6.84 9.23 3.37
CA GLY A 89 -7.49 10.35 4.05
C GLY A 89 -8.28 11.19 3.05
N ASP A 90 -8.02 12.49 3.02
CA ASP A 90 -8.74 13.45 2.16
C ASP A 90 -8.02 13.74 0.83
N VAL A 91 -7.01 12.94 0.46
CA VAL A 91 -6.22 13.12 -0.75
C VAL A 91 -6.41 11.96 -1.72
N MET A 92 -6.72 12.29 -2.97
CA MET A 92 -6.74 11.35 -4.08
C MET A 92 -5.46 11.48 -4.92
N TYR A 93 -4.80 10.36 -5.17
CA TYR A 93 -3.63 10.27 -6.03
C TYR A 93 -4.03 9.62 -7.36
N VAL A 94 -3.74 10.29 -8.47
CA VAL A 94 -4.03 9.81 -9.83
C VAL A 94 -2.76 9.90 -10.67
N HIS A 95 -2.45 8.84 -11.41
CA HIS A 95 -1.34 8.86 -12.35
C HIS A 95 -1.85 8.95 -13.80
N ALA A 96 -1.00 9.44 -14.68
CA ALA A 96 -1.29 9.59 -16.10
C ALA A 96 -0.32 8.78 -16.97
N PRO A 97 -0.62 8.58 -18.27
CA PRO A 97 0.30 8.01 -19.24
C PRO A 97 1.62 8.81 -19.36
N PHE A 98 2.57 8.31 -20.16
CA PHE A 98 3.85 8.98 -20.43
C PHE A 98 3.67 10.51 -20.63
N PRO A 99 4.38 11.37 -19.88
CA PRO A 99 5.59 11.10 -19.10
C PRO A 99 5.37 10.67 -17.63
N ASN A 100 4.25 10.01 -17.32
CA ASN A 100 3.95 9.38 -16.02
C ASN A 100 3.77 10.37 -14.87
N THR A 101 3.12 11.50 -15.16
CA THR A 101 2.78 12.50 -14.15
C THR A 101 1.85 11.93 -13.08
N VAL A 102 2.06 12.34 -11.83
CA VAL A 102 1.23 11.97 -10.67
C VAL A 102 0.63 13.21 -10.05
N TYR A 103 -0.69 13.22 -9.88
CA TYR A 103 -1.44 14.31 -9.29
C TYR A 103 -1.87 13.94 -7.87
N ALA A 104 -1.71 14.85 -6.92
CA ALA A 104 -2.38 14.80 -5.61
C ALA A 104 -3.53 15.81 -5.61
N LEU A 105 -4.75 15.35 -5.33
CA LEU A 105 -5.98 16.13 -5.43
C LEU A 105 -6.68 16.20 -4.06
N ASP A 106 -7.09 17.41 -3.64
CA ASP A 106 -7.81 17.66 -2.39
C ASP A 106 -9.31 17.34 -2.53
N LEU A 107 -9.79 16.31 -1.81
CA LEU A 107 -11.19 15.88 -1.84
C LEU A 107 -12.15 16.84 -1.12
N ASN A 108 -11.63 17.70 -0.25
CA ASN A 108 -12.39 18.76 0.43
C ASN A 108 -12.57 20.00 -0.45
N LYS A 109 -11.87 20.07 -1.59
CA LYS A 109 -11.90 21.21 -2.53
C LYS A 109 -12.10 20.75 -3.97
N ASP A 110 -13.04 19.82 -4.15
CA ASP A 110 -13.50 19.30 -5.46
C ASP A 110 -12.35 18.96 -6.42
N GLY A 111 -11.30 18.31 -5.91
CA GLY A 111 -10.17 17.84 -6.71
C GLY A 111 -9.13 18.91 -7.04
N LYS A 112 -9.04 20.00 -6.26
CA LYS A 112 -7.96 20.99 -6.40
C LYS A 112 -6.60 20.30 -6.35
N ILE A 113 -5.74 20.60 -7.33
CA ILE A 113 -4.35 20.10 -7.37
C ILE A 113 -3.57 20.64 -6.17
N LEU A 114 -3.03 19.73 -5.36
CA LEU A 114 -2.06 20.00 -4.29
C LEU A 114 -0.62 19.93 -4.84
N SER A 115 -0.34 18.94 -5.68
CA SER A 115 0.94 18.75 -6.38
C SER A 115 0.79 17.97 -7.70
N LYS A 116 1.80 18.08 -8.58
CA LYS A 116 1.91 17.46 -9.90
C LYS A 116 3.35 17.01 -10.14
#